data_AF-A0A543G399-F1
#
_entry.id   AF-A0A543G399-F1
#
_cell.length_a   1.000
_cell.length_b   1.000
_cell.length_c   1.000
_cell.angle_alpha   90.00
_cell.angle_beta   90.00
_cell.angle_gamma   90.00
#
_symmetry.space_group_name_H-M   'P 1'
#
loop_
_entity.id
_entity.type
_entity.pdbx_description
1 polymer ?
#
loop_
_entity_poly.entity_id
_entity_poly.type
_entity_poly.pdbx_seq_one_letter_code
_entity_poly.pdbx_strand_id
1 'polypeptide(L)'
;MSVDPLAEKFPSLSPYNYCLNNPVNLTDPDGRSAFPPDDHFDSSGKFLYTDFRKTNNIVIHDGVWKLVQMNDEVQFKDFNFNESNYSVLSNIANYYAVEASVDLKNVHNQKFSVSDEVITGHKGGQPEGYVDSYNDGQYNPKVITPGSVQNPLMSTNNENSILTIQLRNGKIDPILNDKYNFISNLDHEGGKIGHLQNPLKKHSEVYKDQIKKYSKKITKDCLNILKENYKSYKEEENKQN
;
A
#
# COMPACT_ATOMS: atom_id res chain seq x y z
N MET A 1 4.39 -2.33 44.31
CA MET A 1 5.08 -1.86 43.10
C MET A 1 5.89 -3.03 42.56
N SER A 2 5.58 -3.51 41.36
CA SER A 2 6.30 -4.60 40.68
C SER A 2 7.28 -4.03 39.65
N VAL A 3 8.36 -4.76 39.39
CA VAL A 3 9.41 -4.41 38.42
C VAL A 3 8.86 -4.44 36.99
N ASP A 4 9.26 -3.48 36.15
CA ASP A 4 8.93 -3.46 34.70
C ASP A 4 9.46 -4.73 34.00
N PRO A 5 8.60 -5.53 33.34
CA PRO A 5 9.00 -6.73 32.60
C PRO A 5 10.02 -6.49 31.47
N LEU A 6 10.19 -5.25 31.00
CA LEU A 6 11.15 -4.87 29.96
C LEU A 6 12.42 -4.19 30.50
N ALA A 7 12.62 -4.17 31.82
CA ALA A 7 13.80 -3.58 32.44
C ALA A 7 15.13 -4.09 31.85
N GLU A 8 15.19 -5.37 31.45
CA GLU A 8 16.38 -5.96 30.83
C GLU A 8 16.74 -5.38 29.45
N LYS A 9 15.78 -4.79 28.73
CA LYS A 9 16.02 -4.19 27.40
C LYS A 9 16.55 -2.76 27.47
N PHE A 10 16.49 -2.15 28.64
CA PHE A 10 16.92 -0.76 28.86
C PHE A 10 17.84 -0.65 30.08
N PRO A 11 19.06 -1.22 30.02
CA PRO A 11 19.97 -1.26 31.17
C PRO A 11 20.44 0.13 31.65
N SER A 12 20.25 1.18 30.83
CA SER A 12 20.52 2.57 31.17
C SER A 12 19.37 3.30 31.86
N LEU A 13 18.20 2.66 31.99
CA LEU A 13 17.00 3.23 32.59
C LEU A 13 16.65 2.47 33.87
N SER A 14 16.22 3.19 34.91
CA SER A 14 15.77 2.57 36.15
C SER A 14 14.60 1.60 35.87
N PRO A 15 14.54 0.41 36.49
CA PRO A 15 13.44 -0.54 36.35
C PRO A 15 12.07 -0.03 36.87
N TYR A 16 12.05 1.20 37.39
CA TYR A 16 10.86 1.90 37.88
C TYR A 16 10.56 3.17 37.07
N ASN A 17 11.14 3.34 35.87
CA ASN A 17 10.91 4.52 35.04
C ASN A 17 9.49 4.48 34.45
N TYR A 18 8.63 5.40 34.88
CA TYR A 18 7.31 5.60 34.27
C TYR A 18 7.42 6.63 33.14
N CYS A 19 6.99 6.26 31.93
CA CYS A 19 6.94 7.13 30.75
C CYS A 19 8.28 7.82 30.40
N LEU A 20 9.42 7.16 30.65
CA LEU A 20 10.76 7.74 30.45
C LEU A 20 10.94 9.12 31.12
N ASN A 21 10.29 9.34 32.27
CA ASN A 21 10.22 10.65 32.94
C ASN A 21 9.53 11.77 32.14
N ASN A 22 8.71 11.44 31.13
CA ASN A 22 7.90 12.40 30.37
C ASN A 22 6.41 12.01 30.29
N PRO A 23 5.67 12.03 31.41
CA PRO A 23 4.26 11.65 31.45
C PRO A 23 3.30 12.67 30.83
N VAL A 24 3.82 13.81 30.34
CA VAL A 24 3.02 14.86 29.68
C VAL A 24 2.83 14.56 28.19
N ASN A 25 3.83 13.94 27.54
CA ASN A 25 3.80 13.61 26.12
C ASN A 25 3.71 12.11 25.82
N LEU A 26 3.94 11.26 26.82
CA LEU A 26 3.92 9.81 26.67
C LEU A 26 3.01 9.21 27.74
N THR A 27 1.93 8.56 27.30
CA THR A 27 1.15 7.64 28.12
C THR A 27 1.46 6.25 27.58
N ASP A 28 2.06 5.39 28.40
CA ASP A 28 2.33 3.98 28.07
C ASP A 28 1.29 3.09 28.76
N PRO A 29 0.18 2.69 28.09
CA PRO A 29 -0.91 1.98 28.73
C PRO A 29 -0.63 0.48 28.93
N ASP A 30 0.36 -0.12 28.23
CA ASP A 30 0.55 -1.57 28.22
C ASP A 30 2.01 -2.08 28.12
N GLY A 31 3.02 -1.21 27.99
CA GLY A 31 4.44 -1.58 28.04
C GLY A 31 4.87 -2.59 26.97
N ARG A 32 4.17 -2.67 25.82
CA ARG A 32 4.38 -3.73 24.81
C ARG A 32 4.51 -3.15 23.40
N SER A 33 5.71 -3.34 22.82
CA SER A 33 6.13 -3.20 21.41
C SER A 33 5.18 -2.42 20.48
N ALA A 34 5.63 -1.23 20.04
CA ALA A 34 4.92 -0.34 19.14
C ALA A 34 4.75 -0.94 17.73
N PHE A 35 3.59 -1.51 17.43
CA PHE A 35 3.12 -1.65 16.06
C PHE A 35 2.55 -0.30 15.60
N PRO A 36 2.66 0.05 14.31
CA PRO A 36 2.15 1.33 13.84
C PRO A 36 0.61 1.40 13.88
N PRO A 37 0.08 2.60 14.15
CA PRO A 37 -1.34 2.90 14.09
C PRO A 37 -1.97 2.94 12.70
N ASP A 38 -3.31 2.82 12.65
CA ASP A 38 -4.10 2.92 11.43
C ASP A 38 -4.15 4.39 10.98
N ASP A 39 -4.12 4.60 9.66
CA ASP A 39 -4.22 5.93 9.07
C ASP A 39 -5.63 6.15 8.53
N HIS A 40 -6.24 7.27 8.91
CA HIS A 40 -7.61 7.61 8.58
C HIS A 40 -7.68 8.72 7.53
N PHE A 41 -8.57 8.54 6.55
CA PHE A 41 -8.85 9.46 5.46
C PHE A 41 -10.35 9.77 5.40
N ASP A 42 -10.71 10.97 4.92
CA ASP A 42 -12.12 11.29 4.64
C ASP A 42 -12.59 10.70 3.30
N SER A 43 -13.88 10.88 2.99
CA SER A 43 -14.51 10.45 1.73
C SER A 43 -13.98 11.15 0.48
N SER A 44 -13.06 12.13 0.62
CA SER A 44 -12.30 12.73 -0.49
C SER A 44 -10.88 12.16 -0.63
N GLY A 45 -10.48 11.25 0.26
CA GLY A 45 -9.12 10.69 0.32
C GLY A 45 -8.11 11.64 0.98
N LYS A 46 -8.57 12.65 1.72
CA LYS A 46 -7.69 13.54 2.48
C LYS A 46 -7.36 12.91 3.83
N PHE A 47 -6.08 12.91 4.18
CA PHE A 47 -5.62 12.42 5.48
C PHE A 47 -6.23 13.24 6.64
N LEU A 48 -6.67 12.52 7.69
CA LEU A 48 -7.32 13.08 8.87
C LEU A 48 -6.41 12.97 10.10
N TYR A 49 -6.14 11.74 10.52
CA TYR A 49 -5.32 11.43 11.69
C TYR A 49 -4.82 9.99 11.61
N THR A 50 -3.90 9.68 12.50
CA THR A 50 -3.41 8.34 12.76
C THR A 50 -3.81 7.97 14.18
N ASP A 51 -4.33 6.77 14.40
CA ASP A 51 -4.96 6.40 15.66
C ASP A 51 -4.04 5.63 16.63
N PHE A 52 -4.58 4.74 17.48
CA PHE A 52 -3.78 3.91 18.40
C PHE A 52 -3.95 2.41 18.17
N ARG A 53 -4.63 1.98 17.09
CA ARG A 53 -4.70 0.56 16.72
C ARG A 53 -3.29 0.05 16.41
N LYS A 54 -3.13 -1.28 16.38
CA LYS A 54 -1.84 -1.94 16.15
C LYS A 54 -1.90 -2.77 14.86
N THR A 55 -2.51 -2.21 13.80
CA THR A 55 -2.89 -2.96 12.59
C THR A 55 -2.39 -2.40 11.26
N ASN A 56 -1.85 -1.19 11.20
CA ASN A 56 -1.37 -0.52 9.98
C ASN A 56 -2.40 -0.34 8.86
N ASN A 57 -3.69 -0.46 9.16
CA ASN A 57 -4.70 -0.39 8.11
C ASN A 57 -4.82 1.04 7.58
N ILE A 58 -5.18 1.14 6.31
CA ILE A 58 -5.74 2.34 5.73
C ILE A 58 -7.26 2.29 5.95
N VAL A 59 -7.83 3.37 6.46
CA VAL A 59 -9.27 3.48 6.77
C VAL A 59 -9.85 4.74 6.13
N ILE A 60 -11.01 4.60 5.50
CA ILE A 60 -11.76 5.69 4.86
C ILE A 60 -13.04 5.93 5.66
N HIS A 61 -13.35 7.19 5.95
CA HIS A 61 -14.60 7.61 6.57
C HIS A 61 -15.60 7.97 5.45
N ASP A 62 -16.57 7.09 5.18
CA ASP A 62 -17.56 7.23 4.08
C ASP A 62 -18.73 8.19 4.42
N GLY A 63 -18.61 8.95 5.53
CA GLY A 63 -19.62 9.87 6.04
C GLY A 63 -19.07 11.27 6.31
N VAL A 64 -19.95 12.21 6.66
CA VAL A 64 -19.53 13.56 7.11
C VAL A 64 -18.76 13.40 8.42
N TRP A 65 -17.48 13.81 8.43
CA TRP A 65 -16.63 13.80 9.62
C TRP A 65 -17.21 14.74 10.69
N LYS A 66 -18.10 14.21 11.54
CA LYS A 66 -18.64 14.92 12.70
C LYS A 66 -17.80 14.53 13.90
N LEU A 67 -17.25 15.53 14.60
CA LEU A 67 -16.38 15.40 15.78
C LEU A 67 -16.96 14.56 16.95
N VAL A 68 -18.16 14.00 16.83
CA VAL A 68 -18.95 13.37 17.90
C VAL A 68 -19.49 11.98 17.52
N GLN A 69 -19.37 11.52 16.25
CA GLN A 69 -19.82 10.17 15.84
C GLN A 69 -18.85 9.57 14.81
N MET A 70 -17.94 8.71 15.27
CA MET A 70 -17.00 7.93 14.43
C MET A 70 -17.67 6.64 13.93
N ASN A 71 -18.71 6.72 13.10
CA ASN A 71 -19.52 5.52 12.78
C ASN A 71 -19.42 4.97 11.35
N ASP A 72 -18.66 5.59 10.44
CA ASP A 72 -18.56 5.10 9.04
C ASP A 72 -17.10 4.78 8.64
N GLU A 73 -16.34 4.13 9.53
CA GLU A 73 -15.00 3.64 9.20
C GLU A 73 -15.09 2.40 8.30
N VAL A 74 -14.53 2.50 7.11
CA VAL A 74 -14.41 1.40 6.14
C VAL A 74 -12.94 1.14 5.89
N GLN A 75 -12.49 -0.10 6.06
CA GLN A 75 -11.11 -0.46 5.69
C GLN A 75 -10.92 -0.31 4.19
N PHE A 76 -9.72 0.05 3.77
CA PHE A 76 -9.41 0.35 2.38
C PHE A 76 -9.76 -0.79 1.40
N LYS A 77 -9.51 -2.04 1.79
CA LYS A 77 -9.93 -3.24 1.03
C LYS A 77 -11.44 -3.42 0.91
N ASP A 78 -12.20 -2.89 1.88
CA ASP A 78 -13.64 -3.05 2.00
C ASP A 78 -14.40 -1.83 1.43
N PHE A 79 -13.71 -0.75 1.08
CA PHE A 79 -14.28 0.40 0.39
C PHE A 79 -14.67 0.03 -1.05
N ASN A 80 -15.76 0.63 -1.56
CA ASN A 80 -16.24 0.41 -2.92
C ASN A 80 -15.87 1.60 -3.80
N PHE A 81 -14.90 1.39 -4.69
CA PHE A 81 -14.52 2.37 -5.69
C PHE A 81 -15.37 2.23 -6.96
N ASN A 82 -15.61 3.35 -7.63
CA ASN A 82 -16.24 3.42 -8.95
C ASN A 82 -15.87 4.77 -9.62
N GLU A 83 -16.33 4.98 -10.85
CA GLU A 83 -16.02 6.18 -11.64
C GLU A 83 -16.23 7.50 -10.88
N SER A 84 -17.25 7.59 -10.03
CA SER A 84 -17.54 8.81 -9.28
C SER A 84 -16.55 9.11 -8.16
N ASN A 85 -15.78 8.13 -7.68
CA ASN A 85 -14.93 8.26 -6.49
C ASN A 85 -13.49 7.71 -6.64
N TYR A 86 -13.03 7.30 -7.83
CA TYR A 86 -11.62 6.87 -8.02
C TYR A 86 -10.59 7.92 -7.57
N SER A 87 -10.96 9.20 -7.56
CA SER A 87 -10.11 10.27 -7.03
C SER A 87 -9.73 10.07 -5.55
N VAL A 88 -10.54 9.38 -4.75
CA VAL A 88 -10.25 9.03 -3.36
C VAL A 88 -9.00 8.17 -3.28
N LEU A 89 -8.93 7.11 -4.09
CA LEU A 89 -7.76 6.22 -4.16
C LEU A 89 -6.52 6.96 -4.65
N SER A 90 -6.68 7.81 -5.68
CA SER A 90 -5.59 8.66 -6.18
C SER A 90 -5.04 9.58 -5.08
N ASN A 91 -5.92 10.22 -4.30
CA ASN A 91 -5.53 11.13 -3.22
C ASN A 91 -4.81 10.42 -2.06
N ILE A 92 -5.28 9.22 -1.69
CA ILE A 92 -4.60 8.38 -0.67
C ILE A 92 -3.20 7.99 -1.16
N ALA A 93 -3.06 7.60 -2.43
CA ALA A 93 -1.76 7.29 -3.02
C ALA A 93 -0.84 8.52 -3.07
N ASN A 94 -1.37 9.69 -3.43
CA ASN A 94 -0.63 10.94 -3.45
C ASN A 94 -0.11 11.32 -2.04
N TYR A 95 -0.90 11.07 -0.99
CA TYR A 95 -0.46 11.27 0.39
C TYR A 95 0.77 10.41 0.73
N TYR A 96 0.76 9.14 0.32
CA TYR A 96 1.88 8.23 0.57
C TYR A 96 3.06 8.39 -0.39
N ALA A 97 2.94 9.21 -1.44
CA ALA A 97 3.97 9.39 -2.46
C ALA A 97 5.34 9.75 -1.86
N VAL A 98 5.37 10.66 -0.88
CA VAL A 98 6.61 11.11 -0.24
C VAL A 98 7.30 9.96 0.52
N GLU A 99 6.54 9.17 1.29
CA GLU A 99 7.10 8.02 2.00
C GLU A 99 7.57 6.93 1.03
N ALA A 100 6.83 6.74 -0.07
CA ALA A 100 7.19 5.88 -1.18
C ALA A 100 8.33 6.43 -2.04
N SER A 101 8.89 7.61 -1.72
CA SER A 101 9.97 8.23 -2.51
C SER A 101 9.58 8.51 -3.97
N VAL A 102 8.30 8.77 -4.23
CA VAL A 102 7.72 9.15 -5.53
C VAL A 102 7.63 10.67 -5.61
N ASP A 103 8.27 11.25 -6.62
CA ASP A 103 8.13 12.69 -6.91
C ASP A 103 6.95 12.91 -7.87
N LEU A 104 5.81 13.34 -7.31
CA LEU A 104 4.60 13.58 -8.09
C LEU A 104 4.79 14.58 -9.23
N LYS A 105 5.79 15.48 -9.18
CA LYS A 105 6.06 16.39 -10.31
C LYS A 105 6.43 15.67 -11.59
N ASN A 106 6.97 14.45 -11.47
CA ASN A 106 7.39 13.61 -12.59
C ASN A 106 6.32 12.55 -12.95
N VAL A 107 5.16 12.59 -12.31
CA VAL A 107 4.05 11.66 -12.56
C VAL A 107 3.00 12.34 -13.41
N HIS A 108 2.36 11.58 -14.31
CA HIS A 108 1.28 12.05 -15.18
C HIS A 108 0.22 12.84 -14.42
N ASN A 109 -0.04 14.08 -14.86
CA ASN A 109 -0.94 15.03 -14.22
C ASN A 109 -0.69 15.24 -12.70
N GLN A 110 0.52 14.95 -12.24
CA GLN A 110 0.97 15.05 -10.84
C GLN A 110 0.17 14.22 -9.84
N LYS A 111 -0.40 13.08 -10.28
CA LYS A 111 -1.19 12.19 -9.43
C LYS A 111 -1.18 10.75 -9.91
N PHE A 112 -1.42 9.82 -8.99
CA PHE A 112 -1.63 8.42 -9.35
C PHE A 112 -2.91 8.24 -10.16
N SER A 113 -2.87 7.32 -11.11
CA SER A 113 -4.00 6.89 -11.92
C SER A 113 -4.64 5.63 -11.36
N VAL A 114 -5.87 5.35 -11.75
CA VAL A 114 -6.62 4.17 -11.33
C VAL A 114 -7.20 3.49 -12.56
N SER A 115 -7.13 2.16 -12.60
CA SER A 115 -7.86 1.32 -13.55
C SER A 115 -8.71 0.34 -12.75
N ASP A 116 -9.94 0.08 -13.19
CA ASP A 116 -10.81 -0.93 -12.60
C ASP A 116 -11.23 -1.95 -13.65
N GLU A 117 -10.90 -3.21 -13.40
CA GLU A 117 -11.42 -4.33 -14.17
C GLU A 117 -12.82 -4.69 -13.67
N VAL A 118 -13.84 -4.25 -14.39
CA VAL A 118 -15.24 -4.49 -14.06
C VAL A 118 -15.75 -5.72 -14.79
N ILE A 119 -15.94 -6.81 -14.05
CA ILE A 119 -16.44 -8.09 -14.53
C ILE A 119 -17.96 -8.13 -14.38
N THR A 120 -18.67 -8.16 -15.51
CA THR A 120 -20.14 -8.17 -15.58
C THR A 120 -20.73 -9.56 -15.80
N GLY A 121 -19.90 -10.54 -16.13
CA GLY A 121 -20.37 -11.90 -16.39
C GLY A 121 -19.23 -12.88 -16.70
N HIS A 122 -19.60 -14.11 -17.07
CA HIS A 122 -18.69 -15.12 -17.56
C HIS A 122 -19.28 -15.80 -18.79
N LYS A 123 -18.50 -15.94 -19.86
CA LYS A 123 -18.90 -16.67 -21.07
C LYS A 123 -17.87 -17.75 -21.37
N GLY A 124 -18.32 -19.00 -21.36
CA GLY A 124 -17.44 -20.16 -21.57
C GLY A 124 -16.31 -20.27 -20.52
N GLY A 125 -16.54 -19.79 -19.29
CA GLY A 125 -15.54 -19.78 -18.21
C GLY A 125 -14.53 -18.62 -18.26
N GLN A 126 -14.61 -17.75 -19.27
CA GLN A 126 -13.82 -16.52 -19.33
C GLN A 126 -14.63 -15.34 -18.76
N PRO A 127 -14.02 -14.46 -17.95
CA PRO A 127 -14.70 -13.26 -17.46
C PRO A 127 -15.01 -12.33 -18.64
N GLU A 128 -16.23 -11.79 -18.66
CA GLU A 128 -16.64 -10.70 -19.55
C GLU A 128 -16.81 -9.42 -18.74
N GLY A 129 -16.47 -8.27 -19.33
CA GLY A 129 -16.41 -7.02 -18.60
C GLY A 129 -15.89 -5.85 -19.43
N TYR A 130 -15.59 -4.75 -18.74
CA TYR A 130 -14.96 -3.56 -19.29
C TYR A 130 -13.93 -3.01 -18.30
N VAL A 131 -13.14 -2.04 -18.76
CA VAL A 131 -12.17 -1.32 -17.93
C VAL A 131 -12.63 0.11 -17.78
N ASP A 132 -12.83 0.54 -16.54
CA ASP A 132 -12.93 1.96 -16.22
C ASP A 132 -11.57 2.51 -15.81
N SER A 133 -11.40 3.81 -15.94
CA SER A 133 -10.15 4.45 -15.53
C SER A 133 -10.35 5.87 -15.00
N TYR A 134 -9.39 6.30 -14.19
CA TYR A 134 -9.24 7.67 -13.72
C TYR A 134 -7.81 8.14 -13.98
N ASN A 135 -7.67 9.38 -14.43
CA ASN A 135 -6.39 9.99 -14.79
C ASN A 135 -5.62 9.16 -15.83
N ASP A 136 -6.29 8.68 -16.87
CA ASP A 136 -5.70 7.85 -17.93
C ASP A 136 -5.04 6.56 -17.41
N GLY A 137 -5.60 6.01 -16.33
CA GLY A 137 -5.13 4.74 -15.75
C GLY A 137 -5.18 3.62 -16.76
N GLN A 138 -4.07 2.89 -16.87
CA GLN A 138 -3.91 1.83 -17.85
C GLN A 138 -4.12 0.47 -17.20
N TYR A 139 -5.04 -0.31 -17.75
CA TYR A 139 -5.16 -1.72 -17.41
C TYR A 139 -4.03 -2.50 -18.09
N ASN A 140 -3.19 -3.15 -17.30
CA ASN A 140 -2.12 -4.00 -17.81
C ASN A 140 -2.39 -5.46 -17.41
N PRO A 141 -3.11 -6.24 -18.24
CA PRO A 141 -3.26 -7.65 -18.00
C PRO A 141 -1.92 -8.31 -18.23
N LYS A 142 -1.25 -8.78 -17.17
CA LYS A 142 -0.09 -9.65 -17.40
C LYS A 142 -0.60 -11.00 -17.91
N VAL A 143 -0.16 -11.34 -19.12
CA VAL A 143 -0.50 -12.56 -19.86
C VAL A 143 -0.37 -13.80 -18.99
N ILE A 144 -1.48 -14.53 -18.94
CA ILE A 144 -1.69 -15.82 -18.29
C ILE A 144 -0.62 -16.82 -18.76
N THR A 145 0.26 -17.24 -17.86
CA THR A 145 0.65 -18.66 -17.85
C THR A 145 -0.49 -19.42 -17.19
N PRO A 146 -0.97 -20.55 -17.74
CA PRO A 146 -1.99 -21.36 -17.09
C PRO A 146 -1.50 -21.75 -15.68
N GLY A 147 -2.15 -21.21 -14.64
CA GLY A 147 -1.79 -21.45 -13.24
C GLY A 147 -1.39 -20.22 -12.42
N SER A 148 -1.21 -19.05 -13.02
CA SER A 148 -0.78 -17.82 -12.33
C SER A 148 -1.77 -16.67 -12.56
N VAL A 149 -2.91 -16.69 -11.88
CA VAL A 149 -3.87 -15.58 -11.90
C VAL A 149 -3.49 -14.59 -10.80
N GLN A 150 -2.57 -13.67 -11.08
CA GLN A 150 -2.52 -12.42 -10.33
C GLN A 150 -2.33 -11.26 -11.30
N ASN A 151 -3.39 -10.47 -11.46
CA ASN A 151 -3.29 -9.16 -12.08
C ASN A 151 -2.28 -8.33 -11.27
N PRO A 152 -1.42 -7.52 -11.92
CA PRO A 152 -0.51 -6.66 -11.18
C PRO A 152 -1.31 -5.70 -10.29
N LEU A 153 -0.84 -5.51 -9.05
CA LEU A 153 -1.47 -4.62 -8.09
C LEU A 153 -1.39 -3.14 -8.52
N MET A 154 -0.27 -2.81 -9.17
CA MET A 154 0.02 -1.49 -9.73
C MET A 154 0.88 -1.68 -10.97
N SER A 155 0.97 -0.65 -11.82
CA SER A 155 1.84 -0.68 -12.99
C SER A 155 2.35 0.70 -13.38
N THR A 156 3.47 0.72 -14.09
CA THR A 156 4.08 1.94 -14.62
C THR A 156 4.10 1.91 -16.15
N ASN A 157 3.62 3.00 -16.77
CA ASN A 157 3.94 3.33 -18.15
C ASN A 157 5.02 4.41 -18.17
N ASN A 158 6.25 4.03 -18.54
CA ASN A 158 7.40 4.93 -18.56
C ASN A 158 7.33 6.01 -19.66
N GLU A 159 6.63 5.76 -20.76
CA GLU A 159 6.54 6.72 -21.88
C GLU A 159 5.77 7.97 -21.47
N ASN A 160 4.66 7.77 -20.75
CA ASN A 160 3.77 8.86 -20.32
C ASN A 160 3.87 9.14 -18.82
N SER A 161 4.77 8.47 -18.10
CA SER A 161 4.94 8.56 -16.64
C SER A 161 3.66 8.30 -15.85
N ILE A 162 2.84 7.36 -16.33
CA ILE A 162 1.56 7.00 -15.69
C ILE A 162 1.82 5.88 -14.69
N LEU A 163 1.48 6.14 -13.42
CA LEU A 163 1.49 5.14 -12.34
C LEU A 163 0.05 4.74 -12.04
N THR A 164 -0.32 3.52 -12.38
CA THR A 164 -1.71 3.05 -12.26
C THR A 164 -1.86 2.08 -11.09
N ILE A 165 -2.87 2.30 -10.25
CA ILE A 165 -3.31 1.37 -9.21
C ILE A 165 -4.48 0.54 -9.76
N GLN A 166 -4.39 -0.78 -9.63
CA GLN A 166 -5.36 -1.70 -10.20
C GLN A 166 -6.45 -2.06 -9.19
N LEU A 167 -7.70 -1.86 -9.60
CA LEU A 167 -8.90 -2.34 -8.94
C LEU A 167 -9.49 -3.52 -9.72
N ARG A 168 -10.33 -4.29 -9.02
CA ARG A 168 -11.18 -5.31 -9.61
C ARG A 168 -12.57 -5.24 -9.01
N ASN A 169 -13.59 -5.00 -9.82
CA ASN A 169 -14.97 -4.78 -9.37
C ASN A 169 -15.05 -3.74 -8.24
N GLY A 170 -14.34 -2.62 -8.39
CA GLY A 170 -14.33 -1.55 -7.40
C GLY A 170 -13.58 -1.87 -6.11
N LYS A 171 -12.87 -3.00 -6.04
CA LYS A 171 -12.10 -3.42 -4.86
C LYS A 171 -10.61 -3.33 -5.10
N ILE A 172 -9.90 -2.81 -4.11
CA ILE A 172 -8.44 -2.93 -4.04
C ILE A 172 -8.07 -4.30 -3.47
N ASP A 173 -6.91 -4.82 -3.87
CA ASP A 173 -6.42 -6.09 -3.33
C ASP A 173 -6.24 -6.00 -1.80
N PRO A 174 -6.75 -6.99 -1.02
CA PRO A 174 -6.63 -6.98 0.43
C PRO A 174 -5.21 -6.86 0.97
N ILE A 175 -4.18 -7.30 0.22
CA ILE A 175 -2.78 -7.15 0.63
C ILE A 175 -2.37 -5.68 0.80
N LEU A 176 -3.02 -4.77 0.06
CA LEU A 176 -2.77 -3.33 0.06
C LEU A 176 -3.49 -2.59 1.19
N ASN A 177 -4.27 -3.28 2.02
CA ASN A 177 -4.92 -2.66 3.17
C ASN A 177 -3.91 -2.19 4.23
N ASP A 178 -2.78 -2.88 4.36
CA ASP A 178 -1.65 -2.47 5.20
C ASP A 178 -0.89 -1.33 4.51
N LYS A 179 -0.71 -0.21 5.21
CA LYS A 179 -0.09 0.99 4.64
C LYS A 179 1.33 0.76 4.15
N TYR A 180 2.12 -0.08 4.80
CA TYR A 180 3.49 -0.34 4.35
C TYR A 180 3.53 -1.26 3.14
N ASN A 181 2.59 -2.20 3.03
CA ASN A 181 2.41 -2.96 1.79
C ASN A 181 2.05 -2.01 0.63
N PHE A 182 1.13 -1.07 0.87
CA PHE A 182 0.74 -0.07 -0.13
C PHE A 182 1.91 0.83 -0.54
N ILE A 183 2.58 1.48 0.42
CA ILE A 183 3.77 2.32 0.19
C ILE A 183 4.87 1.56 -0.57
N SER A 184 5.11 0.30 -0.19
CA SER A 184 6.12 -0.55 -0.84
C SER A 184 5.82 -0.78 -2.32
N ASN A 185 4.55 -0.92 -2.70
CA ASN A 185 4.15 -1.07 -4.11
C ASN A 185 4.21 0.28 -4.86
N LEU A 186 3.84 1.39 -4.22
CA LEU A 186 4.00 2.73 -4.84
C LEU A 186 5.48 3.03 -5.15
N ASP A 187 6.40 2.65 -4.27
CA ASP A 187 7.84 2.82 -4.49
C ASP A 187 8.41 1.85 -5.54
N HIS A 188 7.83 0.65 -5.66
CA HIS A 188 8.16 -0.31 -6.72
C HIS A 188 7.86 0.25 -8.11
N GLU A 189 6.76 0.96 -8.24
CA GLU A 189 6.35 1.53 -9.53
C GLU A 189 7.01 2.89 -9.77
N GLY A 190 6.77 3.86 -8.87
CA GLY A 190 7.12 5.25 -9.09
C GLY A 190 8.35 5.76 -8.35
N GLY A 191 8.79 5.04 -7.31
CA GLY A 191 9.73 5.57 -6.34
C GLY A 191 11.18 5.40 -6.76
N LYS A 192 12.10 5.78 -5.85
CA LYS A 192 13.54 5.80 -6.14
C LYS A 192 14.09 4.44 -6.59
N ILE A 193 13.53 3.34 -6.09
CA ILE A 193 13.95 1.99 -6.49
C ILE A 193 13.19 1.45 -7.71
N GLY A 194 12.09 2.12 -8.07
CA GLY A 194 11.05 1.61 -8.94
C GLY A 194 11.25 1.87 -10.43
N HIS A 195 10.32 1.35 -11.21
CA HIS A 195 10.39 1.33 -12.68
C HIS A 195 10.44 2.72 -13.30
N LEU A 196 9.65 3.68 -12.80
CA LEU A 196 9.59 5.03 -13.34
C LEU A 196 10.94 5.75 -13.28
N GLN A 197 11.66 5.59 -12.17
CA GLN A 197 12.98 6.20 -11.98
C GLN A 197 14.11 5.37 -12.59
N ASN A 198 13.86 4.10 -12.88
CA ASN A 198 14.88 3.14 -13.34
C ASN A 198 14.37 2.29 -14.52
N PRO A 199 14.01 2.88 -15.68
CA PRO A 199 13.27 2.19 -16.75
C PRO A 199 14.05 1.04 -17.42
N LEU A 200 15.38 1.02 -17.28
CA LEU A 200 16.24 -0.04 -17.83
C LEU A 200 16.62 -1.12 -16.80
N LYS A 201 16.24 -0.93 -15.54
CA LYS A 201 16.59 -1.85 -14.46
C LYS A 201 15.75 -3.11 -14.58
N LYS A 202 16.38 -4.26 -14.36
CA LYS A 202 15.68 -5.54 -14.42
C LYS A 202 14.63 -5.62 -13.31
N HIS A 203 13.50 -6.25 -13.61
CA HIS A 203 12.41 -6.36 -12.66
C HIS A 203 12.83 -7.16 -11.41
N SER A 204 13.68 -8.19 -11.57
CA SER A 204 14.24 -8.92 -10.41
C SER A 204 15.08 -8.03 -9.50
N GLU A 205 15.79 -7.03 -10.04
CA GLU A 205 16.58 -6.08 -9.25
C GLU A 205 15.70 -5.08 -8.50
N VAL A 206 14.58 -4.65 -9.09
CA VAL A 206 13.57 -3.82 -8.41
C VAL A 206 12.99 -4.57 -7.20
N TYR A 207 12.56 -5.83 -7.37
CA TYR A 207 12.09 -6.66 -6.25
C TYR A 207 13.16 -6.85 -5.16
N LYS A 208 14.41 -7.08 -5.56
CA LYS A 208 15.52 -7.24 -4.61
C LYS A 208 15.68 -5.99 -3.73
N ASP A 209 15.63 -4.81 -4.33
CA ASP A 209 15.75 -3.55 -3.60
C ASP A 209 14.50 -3.26 -2.75
N GLN A 210 13.31 -3.61 -3.23
CA GLN A 210 12.06 -3.50 -2.48
C GLN A 210 12.09 -4.38 -1.23
N ILE A 211 12.47 -5.66 -1.35
CA ILE A 211 12.63 -6.57 -0.22
C ILE A 211 13.65 -6.02 0.78
N LYS A 212 14.79 -5.53 0.30
CA LYS A 212 15.84 -4.94 1.16
C LYS A 212 15.31 -3.73 1.93
N LYS A 213 14.53 -2.85 1.29
CA LYS A 213 14.00 -1.62 1.89
C LYS A 213 12.86 -1.89 2.88
N TYR A 214 11.95 -2.81 2.56
CA TYR A 214 10.67 -2.93 3.26
C TYR A 214 10.49 -4.18 4.13
N SER A 215 11.36 -5.20 4.04
CA SER A 215 11.17 -6.50 4.73
C SER A 215 10.91 -6.47 6.25
N LYS A 216 11.27 -5.38 6.93
CA LYS A 216 11.02 -5.18 8.37
C LYS A 216 9.69 -4.48 8.68
N LYS A 217 9.02 -3.90 7.68
CA LYS A 217 7.80 -3.10 7.82
C LYS A 217 6.56 -3.79 7.25
N ILE A 218 6.68 -4.39 6.07
CA ILE A 218 5.57 -5.05 5.37
C ILE A 218 5.11 -6.32 6.08
N THR A 219 3.88 -6.74 5.79
CA THR A 219 3.33 -7.98 6.34
C THR A 219 4.13 -9.20 5.85
N LYS A 220 4.05 -10.29 6.61
CA LYS A 220 4.71 -11.56 6.25
C LYS A 220 4.23 -12.09 4.89
N ASP A 221 2.94 -11.95 4.61
CA ASP A 221 2.34 -12.42 3.36
C ASP A 221 2.84 -11.59 2.17
N CYS A 222 2.89 -10.27 2.31
CA CYS A 222 3.46 -9.40 1.28
C CYS A 222 4.93 -9.75 1.03
N LEU A 223 5.73 -9.93 2.08
CA LEU A 223 7.14 -10.34 1.95
C LEU A 223 7.31 -11.68 1.23
N ASN A 224 6.39 -12.64 1.42
CA ASN A 224 6.43 -13.92 0.72
C ASN A 224 6.14 -13.74 -0.78
N ILE A 225 5.10 -12.97 -1.13
CA ILE A 225 4.76 -12.64 -2.52
C ILE A 225 5.94 -11.96 -3.22
N LEU A 226 6.57 -10.97 -2.58
CA LEU A 226 7.74 -10.28 -3.17
C LEU A 226 8.91 -11.26 -3.41
N LYS A 227 9.15 -12.19 -2.49
CA LYS A 227 10.21 -13.21 -2.65
C LYS A 227 9.90 -14.21 -3.77
N GLU A 228 8.64 -14.58 -3.94
CA GLU A 228 8.20 -15.45 -5.03
C GLU A 228 8.34 -14.74 -6.38
N ASN A 229 7.88 -13.50 -6.49
CA ASN A 229 8.06 -12.68 -7.68
C ASN A 229 9.54 -12.49 -8.01
N TYR A 230 10.38 -12.17 -7.03
CA TYR A 230 11.83 -12.06 -7.21
C TYR A 230 12.42 -13.33 -7.85
N LYS A 231 12.06 -14.52 -7.34
CA LYS A 231 12.55 -15.80 -7.88
C LYS A 231 12.05 -16.02 -9.31
N SER A 232 10.76 -15.81 -9.55
CA SER A 232 10.13 -15.99 -10.86
C SER A 232 10.81 -15.13 -11.94
N TYR A 233 10.95 -13.82 -11.71
CA TYR A 233 11.61 -12.93 -12.67
C TYR A 233 13.09 -13.29 -12.87
N LYS A 234 13.80 -13.68 -11.81
CA LYS A 234 15.21 -14.10 -11.94
C LYS A 234 15.36 -15.37 -12.76
N GLU A 235 14.44 -16.31 -12.65
CA GLU A 235 14.42 -17.54 -13.46
C GLU A 235 14.10 -17.22 -14.93
N GLU A 236 13.16 -16.33 -15.20
CA GLU A 236 12.84 -15.87 -16.56
C GLU A 236 14.02 -15.16 -17.22
N GLU A 237 14.70 -14.26 -16.50
CA GLU A 237 15.87 -13.54 -16.97
C GLU A 237 17.05 -14.47 -17.29
N ASN A 238 17.19 -15.60 -16.57
CA ASN A 238 18.22 -16.60 -16.84
C ASN A 238 17.93 -17.46 -18.07
N LYS A 239 16.66 -17.61 -18.48
CA LYS A 239 16.27 -18.37 -19.69
C LYS A 239 16.49 -17.57 -20.99
N GLN A 240 16.64 -16.26 -20.88
CA GLN A 240 16.85 -15.35 -22.02
C GLN A 240 18.33 -15.07 -22.32
N ASN A 241 19.25 -15.53 -21.47
CA ASN A 241 20.71 -15.47 -21.69
C ASN A 241 21.26 -16.83 -22.14
#